data_AF-A0A815JZU3-F1
#
_entry.id   AF-A0A815JZU3-F1
#
_cell.length_a   1.000
_cell.length_b   1.000
_cell.length_c   1.000
_cell.angle_alpha   90.00
_cell.angle_beta   90.00
_cell.angle_gamma   90.00
#
_symmetry.space_group_name_H-M   'P 1'
#
loop_
_entity.id
_entity.type
_entity.pdbx_description
1 polymer ?
#
loop_
_entity_poly.entity_id
_entity_poly.type
_entity_poly.pdbx_seq_one_letter_code
_entity_poly.pdbx_strand_id
1 'polypeptide(L)'
;MIVYDLDSLVGVNKSESVSSMGLSSSQSLANQNLYIFVKENFQLAHIEPTLSSDDSTQVEEKWSIVVIRDPFLCRQFCDDVQFTLSVSETQQRAADRAEAEQTLRCVQCNDFYSEEDNKVGQCVHHDGFVYDNYSNTLTQWSPERAIEQLLIEEAEAVQQANVGNGPLTNEQKERAERAKQRFRYICCNQMLQTSGNANGCKKGKHGPQNITRNEWELARDNNQEYHEKRRRLLTIRAEQHQ
;
A
#
# COMPACT_ATOMS: atom_id res chain seq x y z
N MET A 1 18.34 38.27 -28.52
CA MET A 1 18.46 37.47 -27.28
C MET A 1 17.44 37.97 -26.28
N ILE A 2 16.67 37.08 -25.66
CA ILE A 2 15.72 37.41 -24.58
C ILE A 2 16.00 36.49 -23.38
N VAL A 3 15.87 37.01 -22.16
CA VAL A 3 16.05 36.26 -20.92
C VAL A 3 14.77 36.35 -20.09
N TYR A 4 14.24 35.21 -19.67
CA TYR A 4 13.04 35.11 -18.85
C TYR A 4 13.38 34.55 -17.46
N ASP A 5 13.07 35.30 -16.40
CA ASP A 5 13.02 34.78 -15.03
C ASP A 5 11.60 34.25 -14.77
N LEU A 6 11.42 32.95 -14.94
CA LEU A 6 10.10 32.32 -14.97
C LEU A 6 9.46 32.26 -13.57
N ASP A 7 10.28 32.18 -12.52
CA ASP A 7 9.79 32.21 -11.13
C ASP A 7 9.07 33.55 -10.84
N SER A 8 9.66 34.65 -11.29
CA SER A 8 9.14 36.01 -11.07
C SER A 8 7.95 36.34 -11.99
N LEU A 9 7.94 35.82 -13.22
CA LEU A 9 6.91 36.12 -14.22
C LEU A 9 5.65 35.26 -14.04
N VAL A 10 5.81 33.97 -13.80
CA VAL A 10 4.71 33.02 -13.76
C VAL A 10 4.25 32.77 -12.33
N GLY A 11 5.20 32.57 -11.41
CA GLY A 11 4.93 32.20 -10.02
C GLY A 11 4.30 30.81 -9.86
N VAL A 12 4.51 30.21 -8.69
CA VAL A 12 3.90 28.92 -8.32
C VAL A 12 3.06 29.14 -7.07
N ASN A 13 1.76 28.88 -7.18
CA ASN A 13 0.86 28.81 -6.03
C ASN A 13 1.07 27.46 -5.35
N LYS A 14 1.43 27.48 -4.07
CA LYS A 14 1.58 26.29 -3.24
C LYS A 14 0.39 26.23 -2.28
N SER A 15 -0.44 25.21 -2.44
CA SER A 15 -1.56 24.92 -1.55
C SER A 15 -1.16 23.78 -0.63
N GLU A 16 -0.94 24.09 0.64
CA GLU A 16 -0.71 23.09 1.67
C GLU A 16 -2.02 22.78 2.38
N SER A 17 -2.38 21.50 2.41
CA SER A 17 -3.54 21.01 3.14
C SER A 17 -3.06 20.05 4.23
N VAL A 18 -3.38 20.39 5.47
CA VAL A 18 -3.14 19.51 6.61
C VAL A 18 -4.41 18.73 6.84
N SER A 19 -4.36 17.43 6.58
CA SER A 19 -5.45 16.51 6.88
C SER A 19 -5.05 15.58 8.02
N SER A 20 -6.02 14.85 8.57
CA SER A 20 -5.73 13.69 9.43
C SER A 20 -4.88 12.62 8.74
N MET A 21 -4.61 12.75 7.44
CA MET A 21 -3.77 11.89 6.61
C MET A 21 -2.37 12.46 6.34
N GLY A 22 -2.00 13.59 6.96
CA GLY A 22 -0.71 14.26 6.77
C GLY A 22 -0.79 15.55 5.95
N LEU A 23 0.39 16.13 5.70
CA LEU A 23 0.58 17.30 4.83
C LEU A 23 0.50 16.87 3.37
N SER A 24 -0.50 17.38 2.65
CA SER A 24 -0.58 17.27 1.19
C SER A 24 -0.32 18.63 0.58
N SER A 25 0.70 18.75 -0.28
CA SER A 25 1.00 19.96 -1.03
C SER A 25 0.55 19.80 -2.48
N SER A 26 -0.31 20.68 -2.98
CA SER A 26 -0.59 20.83 -4.41
C SER A 26 0.07 22.10 -4.93
N GLN A 27 0.57 22.06 -6.16
CA GLN A 27 1.25 23.18 -6.79
C GLN A 27 0.59 23.51 -8.13
N SER A 28 0.40 24.79 -8.43
CA SER A 28 -0.18 25.26 -9.68
C SER A 28 0.47 26.56 -10.14
N LEU A 29 0.41 26.82 -11.45
CA LEU A 29 0.94 28.06 -12.04
C LEU A 29 0.07 29.25 -11.64
N ALA A 30 0.68 30.35 -11.18
CA ALA A 30 -0.09 31.54 -10.82
C ALA A 30 -0.50 32.35 -12.05
N ASN A 31 0.32 32.37 -13.11
CA ASN A 31 0.01 33.06 -14.36
C ASN A 31 0.21 32.18 -15.61
N GLN A 32 -0.85 31.44 -15.96
CA GLN A 32 -0.84 30.53 -17.12
C GLN A 32 -0.58 31.25 -18.46
N ASN A 33 -1.05 32.49 -18.62
CA ASN A 33 -0.93 33.22 -19.88
C ASN A 33 0.53 33.59 -20.17
N LEU A 34 1.25 34.10 -19.15
CA LEU A 34 2.67 34.40 -19.29
C LEU A 34 3.50 33.13 -19.49
N TYR A 35 3.12 32.04 -18.82
CA TYR A 35 3.76 30.74 -19.02
C TYR A 35 3.67 30.27 -20.48
N ILE A 36 2.46 30.29 -21.06
CA ILE A 36 2.24 29.91 -22.47
C ILE A 36 3.05 30.80 -23.41
N PHE A 37 3.01 32.12 -23.21
CA PHE A 37 3.78 33.06 -24.03
C PHE A 37 5.29 32.78 -23.98
N VAL A 38 5.86 32.58 -22.79
CA VAL A 38 7.30 32.28 -22.65
C VAL A 38 7.64 30.94 -23.29
N LYS A 39 6.81 29.92 -23.08
CA LYS A 39 6.98 28.60 -23.68
C LYS A 39 7.01 28.68 -25.21
N GLU A 40 6.04 29.34 -25.82
CA GLU A 40 5.94 29.50 -27.27
C GLU A 40 7.16 30.26 -27.82
N ASN A 41 7.55 31.38 -27.21
CA ASN A 41 8.73 32.12 -27.65
C ASN A 41 10.03 31.34 -27.46
N PHE A 42 10.13 30.50 -26.42
CA PHE A 42 11.28 29.64 -26.22
C PHE A 42 11.36 28.56 -27.32
N GLN A 43 10.23 27.97 -27.69
CA GLN A 43 10.16 27.00 -28.80
C GLN A 43 10.42 27.64 -30.17
N LEU A 44 10.06 28.90 -30.35
CA LEU A 44 10.33 29.66 -31.58
C LEU A 44 11.77 30.17 -31.68
N ALA A 45 12.56 30.07 -30.61
CA ALA A 45 13.96 30.46 -30.60
C ALA A 45 14.82 29.42 -31.33
N HIS A 46 14.68 29.38 -32.65
CA HIS A 46 15.50 28.60 -33.56
C HIS A 46 16.26 29.51 -34.52
N ILE A 47 17.26 28.94 -35.20
CA ILE A 47 18.03 29.60 -36.23
C ILE A 47 17.16 29.73 -37.49
N GLU A 48 16.72 30.94 -37.82
CA GLU A 48 15.95 31.21 -39.04
C GLU A 48 16.90 31.66 -40.17
N PRO A 49 17.01 30.91 -41.28
CA PRO A 49 17.72 31.38 -42.45
C PRO A 49 16.89 32.48 -43.13
N THR A 50 17.39 33.72 -43.13
CA THR A 50 16.74 34.82 -43.83
C THR A 50 17.15 34.76 -45.29
N LEU A 51 16.19 34.51 -46.19
CA LEU A 51 16.41 34.64 -47.64
C LEU A 51 16.44 36.14 -47.98
N SER A 52 17.61 36.76 -47.92
CA SER A 52 17.82 38.07 -48.52
C SER A 52 17.88 37.95 -50.04
N SER A 53 17.37 38.97 -50.74
CA SER A 53 17.39 39.06 -52.21
C SER A 53 18.79 39.22 -52.82
N ASP A 54 19.81 39.41 -51.99
CA ASP A 54 21.22 39.31 -52.36
C ASP A 54 21.79 37.99 -51.81
N ASP A 55 22.65 37.35 -52.62
CA ASP A 55 23.22 36.00 -52.56
C ASP A 55 24.00 35.61 -51.28
N SER A 56 23.77 36.30 -50.16
CA SER A 56 24.30 36.01 -48.84
C SER A 56 23.17 35.60 -47.90
N THR A 57 22.98 34.30 -47.66
CA THR A 57 22.11 33.81 -46.57
C THR A 57 22.57 34.40 -45.24
N GLN A 58 21.87 35.43 -44.76
CA GLN A 58 22.07 35.92 -43.40
C GLN A 58 21.30 35.01 -42.46
N VAL A 59 22.02 34.46 -41.48
CA VAL A 59 21.46 33.61 -40.45
C VAL A 59 21.20 34.50 -39.24
N GLU A 60 19.92 34.80 -38.94
CA GLU A 60 19.57 35.50 -37.71
C GLU A 60 19.39 34.47 -36.58
N GLU A 61 20.32 34.48 -35.63
CA GLU A 61 20.24 33.64 -34.45
C GLU A 61 19.36 34.32 -33.37
N LYS A 62 18.21 33.70 -33.07
CA LYS A 62 17.36 34.10 -31.95
C LYS A 62 17.65 33.24 -30.74
N TRP A 63 18.27 33.84 -29.73
CA TRP A 63 18.54 33.20 -28.44
C TRP A 63 17.45 33.50 -27.42
N SER A 64 16.93 32.47 -26.75
CA SER A 64 16.03 32.58 -25.61
C SER A 64 16.63 31.84 -24.43
N ILE A 65 16.73 32.51 -23.28
CA ILE A 65 17.26 31.93 -22.04
C ILE A 65 16.15 31.98 -21.00
N VAL A 66 15.96 30.86 -20.31
CA VAL A 66 14.96 30.72 -19.26
C VAL A 66 15.66 30.34 -17.97
N VAL A 67 15.39 31.08 -16.91
CA VAL A 67 15.89 30.84 -15.55
C VAL A 67 14.73 30.40 -14.68
N ILE A 68 14.85 29.21 -14.09
CA ILE A 68 13.83 28.62 -13.22
C ILE A 68 14.52 28.03 -11.99
N ARG A 69 14.09 28.43 -10.80
CA ARG A 69 14.57 27.90 -9.52
C ARG A 69 13.55 26.97 -8.87
N ASP A 70 12.26 27.18 -9.09
CA ASP A 70 11.23 26.30 -8.52
C ASP A 70 11.25 24.91 -9.19
N PRO A 71 11.40 23.81 -8.43
CA PRO A 71 11.53 22.46 -9.00
C PRO A 71 10.28 21.93 -9.72
N PHE A 72 9.09 22.41 -9.37
CA PHE A 72 7.86 22.05 -10.06
C PHE A 72 7.78 22.77 -11.40
N LEU A 73 8.02 24.08 -11.39
CA LEU A 73 8.02 24.89 -12.61
C LEU A 73 9.09 24.44 -13.59
N CYS A 74 10.28 24.08 -13.09
CA CYS A 74 11.38 23.56 -13.91
C CYS A 74 11.00 22.24 -14.59
N ARG A 75 10.47 21.28 -13.81
CA ARG A 75 10.00 20.00 -14.37
C ARG A 75 8.91 20.20 -15.42
N GLN A 76 7.90 21.00 -15.11
CA GLN A 76 6.79 21.26 -16.02
C GLN A 76 7.26 21.94 -17.31
N PHE A 77 8.11 22.97 -17.21
CA PHE A 77 8.61 23.69 -18.38
C PHE A 77 9.51 22.81 -19.26
N CYS A 78 10.42 22.05 -18.64
CA CYS A 78 11.28 21.11 -19.37
C CYS A 78 10.47 20.04 -20.10
N ASP A 79 9.43 19.49 -19.47
CA ASP A 79 8.55 18.49 -20.12
C ASP A 79 7.77 19.12 -21.29
N ASP A 80 7.22 20.32 -21.08
CA ASP A 80 6.41 21.03 -22.06
C ASP A 80 7.19 21.48 -23.31
N VAL A 81 8.47 21.85 -23.15
CA VAL A 81 9.36 22.21 -24.26
C VAL A 81 10.18 21.02 -24.78
N GLN A 82 9.95 19.82 -24.25
CA GLN A 82 10.72 18.61 -24.57
C GLN A 82 12.23 18.82 -24.42
N PHE A 83 12.63 19.56 -23.38
CA PHE A 83 14.01 19.86 -23.12
C PHE A 83 14.79 18.57 -22.83
N THR A 84 15.95 18.43 -23.46
CA THR A 84 16.81 17.25 -23.23
C THR A 84 17.30 17.24 -21.79
N LEU A 85 16.80 16.29 -21.02
CA LEU A 85 17.22 16.09 -19.63
C LEU A 85 18.66 15.60 -19.57
N SER A 86 19.37 15.99 -18.51
CA SER A 86 20.67 15.43 -18.20
C SER A 86 20.58 13.95 -17.80
N VAL A 87 21.70 13.24 -17.84
CA VAL A 87 21.80 11.84 -17.37
C VAL A 87 21.40 11.74 -15.89
N SER A 88 21.80 12.71 -15.07
CA SER A 88 21.49 12.74 -13.64
C SER A 88 19.99 12.88 -13.39
N GLU A 89 19.31 13.77 -14.11
CA GLU A 89 17.86 13.98 -13.97
C GLU A 89 17.07 12.77 -14.47
N THR A 90 17.53 12.14 -15.55
CA THR A 90 16.94 10.90 -16.06
C THR A 90 17.03 9.77 -15.03
N GLN A 91 18.20 9.61 -14.40
CA GLN A 91 18.39 8.61 -13.34
C GLN A 91 17.52 8.90 -12.12
N GLN A 92 17.40 10.17 -11.71
CA GLN A 92 16.57 10.55 -10.58
C GLN A 92 15.08 10.28 -10.84
N ARG A 93 14.56 10.66 -12.01
CA ARG A 93 13.17 10.33 -12.39
C ARG A 93 12.92 8.83 -12.45
N ALA A 94 13.89 8.05 -12.91
CA ALA A 94 13.79 6.59 -12.91
C ALA A 94 13.78 6.02 -11.49
N ALA A 95 14.59 6.57 -10.57
CA ALA A 95 14.60 6.18 -9.17
C ALA A 95 13.29 6.51 -8.45
N ASP A 96 12.79 7.74 -8.59
CA ASP A 96 11.51 8.18 -8.01
C ASP A 96 10.35 7.31 -8.51
N ARG A 97 10.38 6.96 -9.81
CA ARG A 97 9.38 6.07 -10.40
C ARG A 97 9.50 4.63 -9.87
N ALA A 98 10.72 4.12 -9.72
CA ALA A 98 10.93 2.79 -9.16
C ALA A 98 10.50 2.70 -7.69
N GLU A 99 10.67 3.78 -6.92
CA GLU A 99 10.18 3.89 -5.55
C GLU A 99 8.64 3.94 -5.51
N ALA A 100 8.01 4.72 -6.39
CA ALA A 100 6.55 4.76 -6.49
C ALA A 100 5.93 3.42 -6.93
N GLU A 101 6.61 2.67 -7.80
CA GLU A 101 6.19 1.33 -8.25
C GLU A 101 6.53 0.22 -7.24
N GLN A 102 7.15 0.54 -6.09
CA GLN A 102 7.53 -0.44 -5.09
C GLN A 102 6.30 -1.07 -4.44
N THR A 103 6.19 -2.40 -4.57
CA THR A 103 5.17 -3.18 -3.87
C THR A 103 5.68 -3.58 -2.49
N LEU A 104 4.81 -3.42 -1.50
CA LEU A 104 5.09 -3.61 -0.08
C LEU A 104 4.23 -4.74 0.45
N ARG A 105 4.78 -5.55 1.35
CA ARG A 105 4.01 -6.63 1.99
C ARG A 105 3.49 -6.20 3.34
N CYS A 106 2.18 -6.21 3.52
CA CYS A 106 1.54 -5.85 4.79
C CYS A 106 1.71 -6.97 5.82
N VAL A 107 2.24 -6.67 7.00
CA VAL A 107 2.37 -7.68 8.08
C VAL A 107 1.04 -8.07 8.74
N GLN A 108 -0.01 -7.26 8.56
CA GLN A 108 -1.32 -7.48 9.18
C GLN A 108 -2.19 -8.47 8.37
N CYS A 109 -2.28 -8.28 7.05
CA CYS A 109 -3.07 -9.14 6.16
C CYS A 109 -2.22 -10.04 5.25
N ASN A 110 -0.90 -9.89 5.24
CA ASN A 110 0.06 -10.58 4.36
C ASN A 110 -0.07 -10.28 2.85
N ASP A 111 -0.97 -9.37 2.44
CA ASP A 111 -1.12 -8.93 1.05
C ASP A 111 -0.05 -7.93 0.62
N PHE A 112 0.16 -7.84 -0.70
CA PHE A 112 0.99 -6.83 -1.32
C PHE A 112 0.17 -5.57 -1.65
N TYR A 113 0.76 -4.40 -1.46
CA TYR A 113 0.13 -3.10 -1.73
C TYR A 113 1.15 -2.07 -2.23
N SER A 114 0.70 -1.04 -2.94
CA SER A 114 1.46 0.19 -3.23
C SER A 114 1.04 1.27 -2.23
N GLU A 115 1.93 2.20 -1.87
CA GLU A 115 1.53 3.30 -0.97
C GLU A 115 0.45 4.20 -1.58
N GLU A 116 0.43 4.35 -2.91
CA GLU A 116 -0.60 5.10 -3.63
C GLU A 116 -2.00 4.48 -3.45
N ASP A 117 -2.09 3.15 -3.40
CA ASP A 117 -3.35 2.42 -3.21
C ASP A 117 -3.68 2.17 -1.73
N ASN A 118 -2.81 2.54 -0.79
CA ASN A 118 -2.97 2.29 0.66
C ASN A 118 -4.04 3.17 1.32
N LYS A 119 -5.29 2.92 0.97
CA LYS A 119 -6.49 3.64 1.44
C LYS A 119 -7.11 2.94 2.66
N VAL A 120 -7.85 3.71 3.44
CA VAL A 120 -8.59 3.16 4.59
C VAL A 120 -9.58 2.12 4.07
N GLY A 121 -9.51 0.90 4.60
CA GLY A 121 -10.40 -0.21 4.26
C GLY A 121 -9.83 -1.22 3.28
N GLN A 122 -8.63 -0.98 2.73
CA GLN A 122 -7.95 -1.92 1.84
C GLN A 122 -7.33 -3.10 2.59
N CYS A 123 -6.78 -2.84 3.77
CA CYS A 123 -6.29 -3.92 4.62
C CYS A 123 -7.43 -4.49 5.45
N VAL A 124 -7.69 -5.77 5.27
CA VAL A 124 -8.69 -6.53 6.03
C VAL A 124 -7.96 -7.63 6.80
N HIS A 125 -7.95 -7.57 8.12
CA HIS A 125 -7.16 -8.50 8.94
C HIS A 125 -7.83 -8.87 10.27
N HIS A 126 -7.29 -9.90 10.91
CA HIS A 126 -7.52 -10.21 12.31
C HIS A 126 -6.30 -9.77 13.11
N ASP A 127 -6.51 -8.90 14.09
CA ASP A 127 -5.47 -8.40 15.00
C ASP A 127 -5.52 -9.05 16.38
N GLY A 128 -6.34 -10.09 16.56
CA GLY A 128 -6.41 -10.90 17.76
C GLY A 128 -5.80 -12.29 17.56
N PHE A 129 -5.32 -12.90 18.63
CA PHE A 129 -4.83 -14.28 18.60
C PHE A 129 -5.95 -15.29 18.31
N VAL A 130 -5.56 -16.49 17.88
CA VAL A 130 -6.47 -17.63 17.75
C VAL A 130 -6.52 -18.36 19.08
N TYR A 131 -7.68 -18.85 19.46
CA TYR A 131 -7.82 -19.73 20.62
C TYR A 131 -8.53 -21.02 20.27
N ASP A 132 -8.20 -22.07 21.03
CA ASP A 132 -8.87 -23.36 20.96
C ASP A 132 -10.20 -23.30 21.72
N ASN A 133 -11.31 -23.35 20.97
CA ASN A 133 -12.65 -23.31 21.53
C ASN A 133 -13.04 -24.61 22.25
N TYR A 134 -12.33 -25.73 22.07
CA TYR A 134 -12.57 -26.97 22.81
C TYR A 134 -11.69 -27.09 24.06
N SER A 135 -10.62 -26.29 24.16
CA SER A 135 -9.82 -26.20 25.37
C SER A 135 -10.54 -25.42 26.47
N ASN A 136 -10.62 -25.98 27.67
CA ASN A 136 -11.15 -25.29 28.86
C ASN A 136 -10.34 -24.04 29.24
N THR A 137 -9.07 -23.97 28.84
CA THR A 137 -8.17 -22.86 29.18
C THR A 137 -8.10 -21.80 28.09
N LEU A 138 -8.81 -21.97 26.97
CA LEU A 138 -8.70 -21.08 25.80
C LEU A 138 -7.23 -20.82 25.44
N THR A 139 -6.46 -21.89 25.25
CA THR A 139 -5.04 -21.84 24.89
C THR A 139 -4.87 -20.93 23.68
N GLN A 140 -3.86 -20.05 23.72
CA GLN A 140 -3.56 -19.12 22.64
C GLN A 140 -2.71 -19.81 21.57
N TRP A 141 -3.00 -19.47 20.32
CA TRP A 141 -2.34 -19.98 19.14
C TRP A 141 -2.07 -18.83 18.16
N SER A 142 -0.93 -18.89 17.49
CA SER A 142 -0.73 -18.17 16.24
C SER A 142 -1.62 -18.79 15.15
N PRO A 143 -2.17 -18.01 14.21
CA PRO A 143 -2.94 -18.54 13.08
C PRO A 143 -2.22 -19.67 12.34
N GLU A 144 -0.91 -19.54 12.10
CA GLU A 144 -0.10 -20.49 11.35
C GLU A 144 -0.05 -21.86 12.04
N ARG A 145 0.27 -21.88 13.34
CA ARG A 145 0.30 -23.12 14.15
C ARG A 145 -1.08 -23.76 14.28
N ALA A 146 -2.14 -22.96 14.36
CA ALA A 146 -3.50 -23.49 14.41
C ALA A 146 -3.93 -24.10 13.07
N ILE A 147 -3.55 -23.49 11.94
CA ILE A 147 -3.73 -24.07 10.60
C ILE A 147 -2.94 -25.37 10.48
N GLU A 148 -1.67 -25.38 10.86
CA GLU A 148 -0.82 -26.57 10.85
C GLU A 148 -1.45 -27.72 11.65
N GLN A 149 -1.93 -27.44 12.85
CA GLN A 149 -2.63 -28.42 13.69
C GLN A 149 -3.90 -28.96 13.00
N LEU A 150 -4.71 -28.10 12.39
CA LEU A 150 -5.90 -28.53 11.65
C LEU A 150 -5.55 -29.42 10.44
N LEU A 151 -4.49 -29.09 9.71
CA LEU A 151 -4.04 -29.87 8.56
C LEU A 151 -3.52 -31.25 8.98
N ILE A 152 -2.81 -31.35 10.10
CA ILE A 152 -2.37 -32.63 10.68
C ILE A 152 -3.60 -33.48 11.06
N GLU A 153 -4.56 -32.91 11.77
CA GLU A 153 -5.79 -33.60 12.18
C GLU A 153 -6.64 -34.06 10.98
N GLU A 154 -6.70 -33.25 9.92
CA GLU A 154 -7.36 -33.61 8.66
C GLU A 154 -6.65 -34.77 7.96
N ALA A 155 -5.32 -34.75 7.90
CA ALA A 155 -4.53 -35.83 7.31
C ALA A 155 -4.68 -37.15 8.08
N GLU A 156 -4.66 -37.12 9.41
CA GLU A 156 -4.87 -38.29 10.26
C GLU A 156 -6.28 -38.88 10.09
N ALA A 157 -7.30 -38.03 10.00
CA ALA A 157 -8.68 -38.47 9.77
C ALA A 157 -8.84 -39.18 8.41
N VAL A 158 -8.16 -38.68 7.36
CA VAL A 158 -8.14 -39.33 6.04
C VAL A 158 -7.40 -40.67 6.10
N GLN A 159 -6.28 -40.76 6.80
CA GLN A 159 -5.55 -42.02 6.95
C GLN A 159 -6.38 -43.09 7.69
N GLN A 160 -7.05 -42.71 8.78
CA GLN A 160 -7.92 -43.63 9.52
C GLN A 160 -9.11 -44.12 8.69
N ALA A 161 -9.66 -43.28 7.81
CA ALA A 161 -10.70 -43.68 6.87
C ALA A 161 -10.21 -44.73 5.86
N ASN A 162 -8.98 -44.59 5.37
CA ASN A 162 -8.41 -45.48 4.36
C ASN A 162 -8.05 -46.87 4.91
N VAL A 163 -7.74 -47.00 6.20
CA VAL A 163 -7.45 -48.30 6.85
C VAL A 163 -8.71 -49.18 6.98
N GLY A 164 -9.91 -48.58 6.91
CA GLY A 164 -11.19 -49.27 7.11
C GLY A 164 -11.87 -49.87 5.85
N ASN A 165 -11.28 -49.75 4.65
CA ASN A 165 -11.88 -50.22 3.38
C ASN A 165 -13.36 -49.80 3.18
N GLY A 166 -13.70 -48.54 3.51
CA GLY A 166 -15.05 -48.03 3.32
C GLY A 166 -15.10 -46.50 3.30
N PRO A 167 -16.14 -45.89 2.70
CA PRO A 167 -16.36 -44.45 2.78
C PRO A 167 -16.55 -44.02 4.24
N LEU A 168 -16.08 -42.80 4.57
CA LEU A 168 -16.30 -42.18 5.88
C LEU A 168 -17.79 -42.30 6.27
N THR A 169 -18.04 -42.82 7.47
CA THR A 169 -19.38 -42.83 8.07
C THR A 169 -19.86 -41.40 8.30
N ASN A 170 -21.18 -41.20 8.35
CA ASN A 170 -21.76 -39.87 8.61
C ASN A 170 -21.25 -39.27 9.94
N GLU A 171 -21.06 -40.10 10.96
CA GLU A 171 -20.53 -39.68 12.27
C GLU A 171 -19.07 -39.20 12.18
N GLN A 172 -18.23 -39.87 11.39
CA GLN A 172 -16.85 -39.43 11.16
C GLN A 172 -16.79 -38.12 10.36
N LYS A 173 -17.67 -37.94 9.37
CA LYS A 173 -17.77 -36.67 8.61
C LYS A 173 -18.20 -35.52 9.52
N GLU A 174 -19.22 -35.73 10.35
CA GLU A 174 -19.69 -34.71 11.29
C GLU A 174 -18.61 -34.37 12.32
N ARG A 175 -17.86 -35.36 12.82
CA ARG A 175 -16.73 -35.14 13.72
C ARG A 175 -15.62 -34.33 13.07
N ALA A 176 -15.28 -34.62 11.82
CA ALA A 176 -14.29 -33.86 11.06
C ALA A 176 -14.74 -32.41 10.81
N GLU A 177 -16.01 -32.20 10.46
CA GLU A 177 -16.58 -30.85 10.30
C GLU A 177 -16.58 -30.08 11.62
N ARG A 178 -16.94 -30.71 12.75
CA ARG A 178 -16.83 -30.08 14.08
C ARG A 178 -15.38 -29.76 14.44
N ALA A 179 -14.40 -30.59 14.06
CA ALA A 179 -12.99 -30.32 14.33
C ALA A 179 -12.52 -29.03 13.62
N LYS A 180 -12.99 -28.76 12.39
CA LYS A 180 -12.69 -27.52 11.66
C LYS A 180 -13.21 -26.25 12.36
N GLN A 181 -14.20 -26.37 13.25
CA GLN A 181 -14.77 -25.24 14.00
C GLN A 181 -14.05 -24.95 15.33
N ARG A 182 -12.98 -25.71 15.64
CA ARG A 182 -12.26 -25.66 16.91
C ARG A 182 -11.55 -24.34 17.14
N PHE A 183 -10.83 -23.83 16.14
CA PHE A 183 -10.01 -22.63 16.29
C PHE A 183 -10.80 -21.39 15.90
N ARG A 184 -10.75 -20.38 16.77
CA ARG A 184 -11.49 -19.12 16.59
C ARG A 184 -10.64 -17.91 16.89
N TYR A 185 -10.87 -16.82 16.19
CA TYR A 185 -10.22 -15.55 16.46
C TYR A 185 -10.84 -14.85 17.67
N ILE A 186 -10.02 -14.40 18.62
CA ILE A 186 -10.52 -13.68 19.79
C ILE A 186 -11.17 -12.34 19.43
N CYS A 187 -10.70 -11.67 18.38
CA CYS A 187 -11.20 -10.35 17.97
C CYS A 187 -12.69 -10.38 17.56
N CYS A 188 -13.14 -11.43 16.85
CA CYS A 188 -14.50 -11.48 16.29
C CYS A 188 -15.25 -12.81 16.49
N ASN A 189 -14.63 -13.81 17.13
CA ASN A 189 -15.17 -15.16 17.31
C ASN A 189 -15.47 -15.89 15.98
N GLN A 190 -14.93 -15.41 14.85
CA GLN A 190 -14.99 -16.12 13.57
C GLN A 190 -14.07 -17.33 13.61
N MET A 191 -14.47 -18.37 12.86
CA MET A 191 -13.70 -19.61 12.74
C MET A 191 -12.46 -19.38 11.89
N LEU A 192 -11.34 -19.96 12.31
CA LEU A 192 -10.13 -20.00 11.52
C LEU A 192 -10.39 -20.89 10.29
N GLN A 193 -10.14 -20.35 9.09
CA GLN A 193 -10.24 -21.10 7.85
C GLN A 193 -8.85 -21.60 7.44
N THR A 194 -8.75 -22.87 7.04
CA THR A 194 -7.51 -23.46 6.50
C THR A 194 -7.31 -23.15 5.01
N SER A 195 -8.37 -22.77 4.31
CA SER A 195 -8.36 -22.46 2.88
C SER A 195 -9.09 -21.15 2.58
N GLY A 196 -8.45 -20.31 1.75
CA GLY A 196 -9.00 -19.03 1.28
C GLY A 196 -8.56 -17.80 2.09
N ASN A 197 -8.89 -16.62 1.57
CA ASN A 197 -8.71 -15.36 2.29
C ASN A 197 -9.71 -15.30 3.44
N ALA A 198 -9.24 -15.57 4.66
CA ALA A 198 -10.04 -15.33 5.85
C ALA A 198 -10.40 -13.85 5.90
N ASN A 199 -11.68 -13.54 5.72
CA ASN A 199 -12.19 -12.17 5.78
C ASN A 199 -11.96 -11.62 7.18
N GLY A 200 -10.87 -10.86 7.35
CA GLY A 200 -10.56 -10.16 8.59
C GLY A 200 -11.73 -9.33 9.11
N CYS A 201 -11.85 -9.23 10.43
CA CYS A 201 -12.92 -8.46 11.06
C CYS A 201 -12.59 -6.97 11.20
N LYS A 202 -11.31 -6.59 11.07
CA LYS A 202 -10.87 -5.19 11.10
C LYS A 202 -10.51 -4.72 9.71
N LYS A 203 -10.87 -3.47 9.43
CA LYS A 203 -10.60 -2.78 8.17
C LYS A 203 -9.77 -1.53 8.45
N GLY A 204 -8.69 -1.36 7.71
CA GLY A 204 -7.77 -0.24 7.89
C GLY A 204 -6.90 -0.02 6.66
N LYS A 205 -5.89 0.83 6.81
CA LYS A 205 -4.76 0.86 5.88
C LYS A 205 -3.87 -0.35 6.13
N HIS A 206 -3.09 -0.76 5.14
CA HIS A 206 -2.01 -1.70 5.37
C HIS A 206 -1.02 -1.12 6.39
N GLY A 207 -0.48 -1.98 7.25
CA GLY A 207 0.46 -1.58 8.29
C GLY A 207 1.70 -0.92 7.70
N PRO A 208 2.25 0.12 8.36
CA PRO A 208 3.42 0.85 7.87
C PRO A 208 4.62 -0.09 7.71
N GLN A 209 5.48 0.15 6.71
CA GLN A 209 6.69 -0.66 6.45
C GLN A 209 7.60 -0.86 7.67
N ASN A 210 7.53 0.04 8.65
CA ASN A 210 8.43 0.09 9.79
C ASN A 210 8.09 -0.95 10.88
N ILE A 211 6.93 -1.61 10.84
CA ILE A 211 6.60 -2.65 11.82
C ILE A 211 6.99 -4.03 11.28
N THR A 212 7.90 -4.70 11.99
CA THR A 212 8.28 -6.07 11.68
C THR A 212 7.17 -7.05 12.05
N ARG A 213 7.19 -8.23 11.44
CA ARG A 213 6.25 -9.32 11.77
C ARG A 213 6.26 -9.66 13.27
N ASN A 214 7.45 -9.71 13.87
CA ASN A 214 7.60 -10.05 15.29
C ASN A 214 7.00 -8.98 16.20
N GLU A 215 7.16 -7.70 15.87
CA GLU A 215 6.55 -6.60 16.61
C GLU A 215 5.02 -6.63 16.51
N TRP A 216 4.50 -6.93 15.32
CA TRP A 216 3.06 -7.10 15.11
C TRP A 216 2.50 -8.28 15.93
N GLU A 217 3.15 -9.44 15.89
CA GLU A 217 2.76 -10.61 16.68
C GLU A 217 2.82 -10.33 18.18
N LEU A 218 3.87 -9.65 18.65
CA LEU A 218 4.00 -9.24 20.05
C LEU A 218 2.90 -8.27 20.49
N ALA A 219 2.55 -7.30 19.63
CA ALA A 219 1.47 -6.35 19.89
C ALA A 219 0.10 -7.04 19.98
N ARG A 220 -0.17 -7.97 19.05
CA ARG A 220 -1.37 -8.83 19.07
C ARG A 220 -1.46 -9.64 20.36
N ASP A 221 -0.37 -10.31 20.72
CA ASP A 221 -0.34 -11.26 21.83
C ASP A 221 -0.41 -10.55 23.20
N ASN A 222 0.00 -9.27 23.28
CA ASN A 222 -0.09 -8.45 24.49
C ASN A 222 -1.29 -7.50 24.52
N ASN A 223 -2.23 -7.63 23.59
CA ASN A 223 -3.40 -6.75 23.54
C ASN A 223 -4.33 -6.99 24.76
N GLN A 224 -4.39 -6.01 25.66
CA GLN A 224 -5.17 -6.09 26.90
C GLN A 224 -6.66 -6.32 26.67
N GLU A 225 -7.24 -5.73 25.62
CA GLU A 225 -8.66 -5.91 25.25
C GLU A 225 -8.96 -7.39 24.99
N TYR A 226 -8.06 -8.09 24.29
CA TYR A 226 -8.23 -9.51 23.99
C TYR A 226 -8.01 -10.42 25.18
N HIS A 227 -7.11 -10.04 26.09
CA HIS A 227 -6.96 -10.75 27.37
C HIS A 227 -8.18 -10.59 28.27
N GLU A 228 -8.79 -9.41 28.30
CA GLU A 228 -10.08 -9.19 28.99
C GLU A 228 -11.20 -10.01 28.37
N LYS A 229 -11.31 -10.01 27.05
CA LYS A 229 -12.31 -10.82 26.33
C LYS A 229 -12.13 -12.31 26.61
N ARG A 230 -10.88 -12.80 26.63
CA ARG A 230 -10.56 -14.18 27.00
C ARG A 230 -10.99 -14.49 28.45
N ARG A 231 -10.72 -13.60 29.41
CA ARG A 231 -11.17 -13.78 30.81
C ARG A 231 -12.69 -13.85 30.94
N ARG A 232 -13.43 -13.01 30.20
CA ARG A 232 -14.90 -13.06 30.16
C ARG A 232 -15.40 -14.40 29.62
N LEU A 233 -14.82 -14.90 28.52
CA LEU A 233 -15.17 -16.20 27.95
C LEU A 233 -14.91 -17.36 28.93
N LEU A 234 -13.82 -17.32 29.69
CA LEU A 234 -13.54 -18.32 30.73
C LEU A 234 -14.58 -18.29 31.85
N THR A 235 -15.03 -17.09 32.25
CA THR A 235 -16.04 -16.91 33.30
C THR A 235 -17.38 -17.51 32.87
N ILE A 236 -17.84 -17.17 31.65
CA ILE A 236 -19.09 -17.69 31.08
C ILE A 236 -19.07 -19.22 31.04
N ARG A 237 -17.93 -19.84 30.68
CA ARG A 237 -17.82 -21.30 30.67
C ARG A 237 -17.87 -21.91 32.05
N ALA A 238 -17.23 -21.29 33.04
CA ALA A 238 -17.28 -21.77 34.41
C ALA A 238 -18.72 -21.77 34.95
N GLU A 239 -19.51 -20.76 34.59
CA GLU A 239 -20.93 -20.66 34.96
C GLU A 239 -21.81 -21.71 34.25
N GLN A 240 -21.51 -22.06 32.99
CA GLN A 240 -22.25 -23.07 32.22
C GLN A 240 -22.02 -24.52 32.66
N HIS A 241 -20.96 -24.77 33.44
CA HIS A 241 -20.59 -26.09 33.94
C HIS A 241 -20.94 -26.32 35.43
N GLN A 242 -21.62 -25.37 36.08
CA GLN A 242 -22.22 -25.51 37.41
C GLN A 242 -23.67 -25.97 37.30
#